data_AF-Q9R825-F1
#
_entry.id   AF-Q9R825-F1
#
_cell.length_a   1.000
_cell.length_b   1.000
_cell.length_c   1.000
_cell.angle_alpha   90.00
_cell.angle_beta   90.00
_cell.angle_gamma   90.00
#
_symmetry.space_group_name_H-M   'P 1'
#
loop_
_entity.id
_entity.type
_entity.pdbx_description
1 polymer ?
#
loop_
_entity_poly.entity_id
_entity_poly.type
_entity_poly.pdbx_seq_one_letter_code
_entity_poly.pdbx_strand_id
1 'polypeptide(L)'
;MSLTGKARLESSVKDITNEIEKAIKEAEDAGVKTDAFTETQTGGKVGGSQIRAAKIRVADLTIKFLEATEEETITFKENGAGEEDFSGIYDLILNAAKAVEKIGMQGMKQAVEEAAKEKPKTTADGIIAIVKVMKAKVENIKEKQTKNQK
;
A
#
# COMPACT_ATOMS: atom_id res chain seq x y z
N MET A 1 9.03 20.93 -8.47
CA MET A 1 7.85 20.05 -8.43
C MET A 1 6.86 20.42 -9.53
N SER A 2 6.48 19.49 -10.42
CA SER A 2 5.18 19.66 -11.08
C SER A 2 4.11 19.38 -10.03
N LEU A 3 3.29 20.39 -9.70
CA LEU A 3 2.19 20.28 -8.74
C LEU A 3 1.21 19.13 -9.07
N THR A 4 1.23 18.63 -10.30
CA THR A 4 0.30 17.60 -10.80
C THR A 4 0.64 16.17 -10.35
N GLY A 5 1.92 15.79 -10.34
CA GLY A 5 2.33 14.40 -10.02
C GLY A 5 2.13 14.06 -8.54
N LYS A 6 2.59 14.94 -7.64
CA LYS A 6 2.41 14.78 -6.20
C LYS A 6 0.92 14.75 -5.80
N ALA A 7 0.09 15.63 -6.36
CA ALA A 7 -1.34 15.64 -6.11
C ALA A 7 -2.03 14.34 -6.56
N ARG A 8 -1.59 13.75 -7.68
CA ARG A 8 -2.09 12.45 -8.16
C ARG A 8 -1.73 11.32 -7.19
N LEU A 9 -0.51 11.30 -6.66
CA LEU A 9 -0.10 10.31 -5.66
C LEU A 9 -0.86 10.48 -4.34
N GLU A 10 -1.04 11.72 -3.86
CA GLU A 10 -1.87 12.01 -2.68
C GLU A 10 -3.33 11.57 -2.87
N SER A 11 -3.91 11.81 -4.04
CA SER A 11 -5.26 11.32 -4.38
C SER A 11 -5.32 9.80 -4.36
N SER A 12 -4.31 9.11 -4.87
CA SER A 12 -4.25 7.65 -4.87
C SER A 12 -4.21 7.07 -3.45
N VAL A 13 -3.49 7.72 -2.53
CA VAL A 13 -3.48 7.35 -1.09
C VAL A 13 -4.86 7.55 -0.46
N LYS A 14 -5.58 8.62 -0.83
CA LYS A 14 -6.97 8.84 -0.38
C LYS A 14 -7.90 7.75 -0.91
N ASP A 15 -7.78 7.36 -2.18
CA ASP A 15 -8.60 6.29 -2.76
C ASP A 15 -8.38 4.95 -2.05
N ILE A 16 -7.13 4.61 -1.74
CA ILE A 16 -6.80 3.42 -0.93
C ILE A 16 -7.47 3.50 0.44
N THR A 17 -7.35 4.64 1.12
CA THR A 17 -7.91 4.84 2.46
C THR A 17 -9.44 4.76 2.44
N ASN A 18 -10.08 5.39 1.47
CA ASN A 18 -11.54 5.37 1.29
C ASN A 18 -12.06 3.94 1.03
N GLU A 19 -11.37 3.16 0.19
CA GLU A 19 -11.76 1.77 -0.08
C GLU A 19 -11.58 0.88 1.15
N ILE A 20 -10.54 1.14 1.97
CA ILE A 20 -10.35 0.46 3.26
C ILE A 20 -11.49 0.79 4.23
N GLU A 21 -11.83 2.07 4.39
CA GLU A 21 -12.93 2.50 5.27
C GLU A 21 -14.26 1.91 4.83
N LYS A 22 -14.53 1.91 3.52
CA LYS A 22 -15.71 1.27 2.94
C LYS A 22 -15.74 -0.23 3.25
N ALA A 23 -14.63 -0.94 3.07
CA ALA A 23 -14.56 -2.36 3.34
C ALA A 23 -14.73 -2.72 4.82
N ILE A 24 -14.18 -1.90 5.72
CA ILE A 24 -14.38 -2.06 7.18
C ILE A 24 -15.87 -1.90 7.51
N LYS A 25 -16.51 -0.85 7.00
CA LYS A 25 -17.93 -0.60 7.22
C LYS A 25 -18.82 -1.71 6.65
N GLU A 26 -18.55 -2.18 5.44
CA GLU A 26 -19.25 -3.32 4.82
C GLU A 26 -19.16 -4.59 5.69
N ALA A 27 -18.02 -4.81 6.35
CA ALA A 27 -17.81 -5.96 7.23
C ALA A 27 -18.51 -5.78 8.60
N GLU A 28 -18.48 -4.57 9.18
CA GLU A 28 -19.22 -4.22 10.40
C GLU A 28 -20.73 -4.40 10.21
N ASP A 29 -21.28 -3.91 9.09
CA ASP A 29 -22.69 -4.05 8.72
C ASP A 29 -23.11 -5.53 8.54
N ALA A 30 -22.16 -6.38 8.15
CA ALA A 30 -22.33 -7.83 8.04
C ALA A 30 -22.11 -8.58 9.38
N GLY A 31 -21.87 -7.86 10.48
CA GLY A 31 -21.65 -8.43 11.81
C GLY A 31 -20.27 -9.06 12.01
N VAL A 32 -19.30 -8.77 11.14
CA VAL A 32 -17.92 -9.22 11.29
C VAL A 32 -17.19 -8.30 12.26
N LYS A 33 -16.59 -8.87 13.32
CA LYS A 33 -15.76 -8.10 14.25
C LYS A 33 -14.54 -7.55 13.52
N THR A 34 -14.30 -6.26 13.62
CA THR A 34 -13.15 -5.59 12.97
C THR A 34 -11.81 -6.11 13.45
N ASP A 35 -11.75 -6.65 14.67
CA ASP A 35 -10.56 -7.32 15.20
C ASP A 35 -10.16 -8.52 14.33
N ALA A 36 -11.11 -9.17 13.62
CA ALA A 36 -10.82 -10.26 12.69
C ALA A 36 -10.01 -9.81 11.45
N PHE A 37 -9.90 -8.50 11.19
CA PHE A 37 -8.97 -7.98 10.18
C PHE A 37 -7.52 -8.04 10.67
N THR A 38 -7.29 -7.82 11.98
CA THR A 38 -5.94 -7.64 12.56
C THR A 38 -5.49 -8.79 13.47
N GLU A 39 -6.40 -9.68 13.88
CA GLU A 39 -6.08 -10.85 14.67
C GLU A 39 -5.07 -11.74 13.94
N THR A 40 -4.10 -12.25 14.69
CA THR A 40 -2.93 -13.03 14.24
C THR A 40 -3.25 -14.31 13.48
N GLN A 41 -4.54 -14.64 13.31
CA GLN A 41 -4.94 -15.80 12.55
C GLN A 41 -4.83 -15.50 11.03
N THR A 42 -3.62 -15.69 10.51
CA THR A 42 -3.37 -15.69 9.08
C THR A 42 -4.00 -16.92 8.44
N GLY A 43 -5.01 -16.72 7.60
CA GLY A 43 -5.63 -17.78 6.81
C GLY A 43 -7.00 -17.38 6.31
N GLY A 44 -7.38 -17.82 5.11
CA GLY A 44 -8.65 -17.42 4.50
C GLY A 44 -9.90 -17.72 5.36
N LYS A 45 -9.81 -18.59 6.37
CA LYS A 45 -10.94 -18.93 7.24
C LYS A 45 -11.35 -17.80 8.19
N VAL A 46 -10.51 -16.79 8.36
CA VAL A 46 -10.69 -15.72 9.34
C VAL A 46 -11.14 -14.46 8.61
N GLY A 47 -12.38 -14.05 8.87
CA GLY A 47 -12.99 -12.87 8.25
C GLY A 47 -13.92 -13.11 7.06
N GLY A 48 -14.06 -14.35 6.59
CA GLY A 48 -15.02 -14.70 5.52
C GLY A 48 -14.66 -14.18 4.13
N SER A 49 -15.52 -14.46 3.14
CA SER A 49 -15.30 -14.12 1.72
C SER A 49 -15.24 -12.61 1.46
N GLN A 50 -15.98 -11.82 2.23
CA GLN A 50 -16.07 -10.36 2.10
C GLN A 50 -14.73 -9.67 2.44
N ILE A 51 -14.09 -10.04 3.55
CA ILE A 51 -12.78 -9.50 3.94
C ILE A 51 -11.71 -9.84 2.91
N ARG A 52 -11.75 -11.04 2.33
CA ARG A 52 -10.81 -11.42 1.27
C ARG A 52 -11.02 -10.60 0.00
N ALA A 53 -12.26 -10.42 -0.44
CA ALA A 53 -12.57 -9.61 -1.62
C ALA A 53 -12.13 -8.15 -1.43
N ALA A 54 -12.31 -7.60 -0.23
CA ALA A 54 -11.81 -6.28 0.13
C ALA A 54 -10.27 -6.21 0.08
N LYS A 55 -9.56 -7.19 0.68
CA LYS A 55 -8.09 -7.27 0.61
C LYS A 55 -7.58 -7.31 -0.84
N ILE A 56 -8.27 -7.99 -1.74
CA ILE A 56 -7.92 -8.02 -3.18
C ILE A 56 -8.12 -6.63 -3.81
N ARG A 57 -9.27 -5.97 -3.59
CA ARG A 57 -9.54 -4.62 -4.10
C ARG A 57 -8.51 -3.60 -3.61
N VAL A 58 -8.19 -3.61 -2.31
CA VAL A 58 -7.18 -2.74 -1.71
C VAL A 58 -5.79 -3.05 -2.28
N ALA A 59 -5.44 -4.31 -2.47
CA ALA A 59 -4.18 -4.70 -3.10
C ALA A 59 -4.07 -4.16 -4.53
N ASP A 60 -5.14 -4.20 -5.33
CA ASP A 60 -5.16 -3.67 -6.70
C ASP A 60 -4.94 -2.15 -6.74
N LEU A 61 -5.61 -1.40 -5.86
CA LEU A 61 -5.38 0.04 -5.73
C LEU A 61 -3.96 0.36 -5.28
N THR A 62 -3.44 -0.42 -4.34
CA THR A 62 -2.07 -0.25 -3.83
C THR A 62 -1.02 -0.53 -4.91
N ILE A 63 -1.20 -1.57 -5.73
CA ILE A 63 -0.30 -1.86 -6.85
C ILE A 63 -0.30 -0.70 -7.85
N LYS A 64 -1.47 -0.18 -8.23
CA LYS A 64 -1.58 0.96 -9.14
C LYS A 64 -0.92 2.23 -8.59
N PHE A 65 -1.08 2.49 -7.29
CA PHE A 65 -0.40 3.59 -6.62
C PHE A 65 1.13 3.44 -6.68
N LEU A 66 1.63 2.22 -6.44
CA LEU A 66 3.07 1.93 -6.45
C LEU A 66 3.66 2.05 -7.87
N GLU A 67 2.94 1.60 -8.90
CA GLU A 67 3.33 1.77 -10.30
C GLU A 67 3.39 3.25 -10.69
N ALA A 68 2.36 4.03 -10.35
CA ALA A 68 2.36 5.47 -10.57
C ALA A 68 3.49 6.17 -9.80
N THR A 69 3.81 5.69 -8.59
CA THR A 69 4.92 6.22 -7.79
C THR A 69 6.27 5.96 -8.46
N GLU A 70 6.48 4.77 -9.03
CA GLU A 70 7.70 4.44 -9.78
C GLU A 70 7.87 5.34 -11.00
N GLU A 71 6.82 5.51 -11.81
CA GLU A 71 6.81 6.38 -13.00
C GLU A 71 7.10 7.86 -12.66
N GLU A 72 6.40 8.41 -11.66
CA GLU A 72 6.59 9.79 -11.21
C GLU A 72 8.00 9.99 -10.60
N THR A 73 8.53 9.00 -9.89
CA THR A 73 9.89 9.06 -9.32
C THR A 73 10.96 9.15 -10.42
N ILE A 74 10.80 8.40 -11.50
CA ILE A 74 11.71 8.47 -12.67
C ILE A 74 11.62 9.86 -13.30
N THR A 75 10.41 10.37 -13.52
CA THR A 75 10.18 11.71 -14.08
C THR A 75 10.78 12.81 -13.19
N PHE A 76 10.70 12.66 -11.86
CA PHE A 76 11.29 13.61 -10.92
C PHE A 76 12.82 13.59 -10.95
N LYS A 77 13.43 12.40 -11.07
CA LYS A 77 14.87 12.25 -11.27
C LYS A 77 15.35 13.02 -12.50
N GLU A 78 14.65 12.89 -13.61
CA GLU A 78 14.98 13.57 -14.88
C GLU A 78 14.82 15.09 -14.81
N ASN A 79 13.87 15.58 -14.01
CA ASN A 79 13.60 17.00 -13.82
C ASN A 79 14.42 17.66 -12.70
N GLY A 80 15.43 16.97 -12.15
CA GLY A 80 16.34 17.51 -11.14
C GLY A 80 15.70 17.70 -9.76
N ALA A 81 14.76 16.84 -9.38
CA ALA A 81 14.17 16.84 -8.04
C ALA A 81 15.23 16.64 -6.93
N GLY A 82 15.01 17.30 -5.80
CA GLY A 82 15.90 17.27 -4.64
C GLY A 82 15.49 16.25 -3.58
N GLU A 83 16.29 16.16 -2.52
CA GLU A 83 16.06 15.21 -1.42
C GLU A 83 14.70 15.38 -0.73
N GLU A 84 14.19 16.61 -0.63
CA GLU A 84 12.88 16.90 -0.05
C GLU A 84 11.72 16.33 -0.89
N ASP A 85 11.85 16.35 -2.22
CA ASP A 85 10.85 15.77 -3.13
C ASP A 85 10.72 14.25 -2.89
N PHE A 86 11.86 13.55 -2.84
CA PHE A 86 11.90 12.12 -2.62
C PHE A 86 11.45 11.73 -1.21
N SER A 87 11.82 12.52 -0.19
CA SER A 87 11.32 12.33 1.17
C SER A 87 9.79 12.44 1.24
N GLY A 88 9.21 13.39 0.51
CA GLY A 88 7.76 13.52 0.39
C GLY A 88 7.09 12.30 -0.26
N ILE A 89 7.71 11.71 -1.29
CA ILE A 89 7.22 10.47 -1.90
C ILE A 89 7.31 9.30 -0.91
N TYR A 90 8.43 9.19 -0.18
CA TYR A 90 8.59 8.17 0.84
C TYR A 90 7.47 8.24 1.90
N ASP A 91 7.09 9.43 2.34
CA ASP A 91 6.02 9.62 3.31
C ASP A 91 4.67 9.13 2.76
N LEU A 92 4.38 9.31 1.46
CA LEU A 92 3.19 8.77 0.83
C LEU A 92 3.19 7.24 0.80
N ILE A 93 4.33 6.62 0.45
CA ILE A 93 4.50 5.16 0.49
C ILE A 93 4.28 4.63 1.91
N LEU A 94 4.89 5.27 2.90
CA LEU A 94 4.77 4.87 4.30
C LEU A 94 3.34 5.03 4.82
N ASN A 95 2.62 6.07 4.39
CA ASN A 95 1.21 6.28 4.74
C ASN A 95 0.31 5.23 4.10
N ALA A 96 0.52 4.88 2.82
CA ALA A 96 -0.18 3.79 2.18
C ALA A 96 0.08 2.46 2.91
N ALA A 97 1.33 2.18 3.29
CA ALA A 97 1.71 0.98 4.03
C ALA A 97 0.99 0.87 5.38
N LYS A 98 0.90 1.98 6.13
CA LYS A 98 0.12 2.04 7.38
C LYS A 98 -1.37 1.85 7.15
N ALA A 99 -1.91 2.41 6.07
CA ALA A 99 -3.34 2.31 5.75
C ALA A 99 -3.73 0.84 5.49
N VAL A 100 -3.00 0.15 4.60
CA VAL A 100 -3.34 -1.25 4.23
C VAL A 100 -3.18 -2.24 5.39
N GLU A 101 -2.35 -1.93 6.39
CA GLU A 101 -2.27 -2.76 7.61
C GLU A 101 -3.59 -2.79 8.39
N LYS A 102 -4.41 -1.73 8.33
CA LYS A 102 -5.71 -1.65 9.01
C LYS A 102 -6.70 -2.72 8.53
N ILE A 103 -6.58 -3.17 7.28
CA ILE A 103 -7.41 -4.23 6.72
C ILE A 103 -6.74 -5.61 6.83
N GLY A 104 -5.65 -5.73 7.60
CA GLY A 104 -4.98 -7.02 7.83
C GLY A 104 -3.93 -7.40 6.81
N MET A 105 -3.42 -6.46 6.00
CA MET A 105 -2.25 -6.67 5.15
C MET A 105 -0.98 -6.39 5.95
N GLN A 106 -0.67 -7.29 6.89
CA GLN A 106 0.34 -7.08 7.93
C GLN A 106 1.78 -6.99 7.41
N GLY A 107 2.60 -6.22 8.14
CA GLY A 107 4.05 -6.12 7.94
C GLY A 107 4.47 -5.26 6.74
N MET A 108 3.57 -4.42 6.22
CA MET A 108 3.86 -3.48 5.14
C MET A 108 4.72 -2.33 5.62
N LYS A 109 4.34 -1.72 6.74
CA LYS A 109 5.08 -0.60 7.32
C LYS A 109 6.52 -1.03 7.63
N GLN A 110 6.67 -2.18 8.30
CA GLN A 110 7.99 -2.72 8.62
C GLN A 110 8.83 -2.97 7.36
N ALA A 111 8.25 -3.55 6.30
CA ALA A 111 8.98 -3.80 5.06
C ALA A 111 9.48 -2.51 4.39
N VAL A 112 8.66 -1.45 4.40
CA VAL A 112 9.04 -0.12 3.88
C VAL A 112 10.14 0.52 4.73
N GLU A 113 10.05 0.42 6.05
CA GLU A 113 11.06 0.96 6.97
C GLU A 113 12.39 0.20 6.88
N GLU A 114 12.37 -1.12 6.73
CA GLU A 114 13.57 -1.94 6.53
C GLU A 114 14.24 -1.61 5.19
N ALA A 115 13.48 -1.52 4.10
CA ALA A 115 14.00 -1.12 2.80
C ALA A 115 14.65 0.28 2.85
N ALA A 116 14.06 1.22 3.61
CA ALA A 116 14.60 2.57 3.77
C ALA A 116 15.88 2.65 4.63
N LYS A 117 16.19 1.61 5.42
CA LYS A 117 17.49 1.51 6.11
C LYS A 117 18.60 1.09 5.16
N GLU A 118 18.30 0.23 4.20
CA GLU A 118 19.27 -0.26 3.21
C GLU A 118 19.43 0.68 2.02
N LYS A 119 18.38 1.43 1.68
CA LYS A 119 18.30 2.30 0.50
C LYS A 119 17.90 3.72 0.90
N PRO A 120 18.65 4.77 0.50
CA PRO A 120 18.35 6.14 0.90
C PRO A 120 16.98 6.61 0.40
N LYS A 121 16.06 6.90 1.33
CA LYS A 121 14.74 7.47 1.03
C LYS A 121 14.75 8.89 0.45
N THR A 122 15.92 9.49 0.33
CA THR A 122 16.14 10.85 -0.23
C THR A 122 16.59 10.82 -1.69
N THR A 123 16.61 9.64 -2.33
CA THR A 123 17.05 9.48 -3.73
C THR A 123 16.02 8.71 -4.55
N ALA A 124 15.91 9.02 -5.84
CA ALA A 124 15.04 8.30 -6.77
C ALA A 124 15.26 6.78 -6.75
N ASP A 125 16.52 6.34 -6.80
CA ASP A 125 16.86 4.91 -6.85
C ASP A 125 16.48 4.21 -5.54
N GLY A 126 16.59 4.91 -4.40
CA GLY A 126 16.13 4.39 -3.12
C GLY A 126 14.60 4.29 -3.03
N ILE A 127 13.87 5.30 -3.51
CA ILE A 127 12.41 5.26 -3.60
C ILE A 127 11.94 4.10 -4.49
N ILE A 128 12.51 3.93 -5.68
CA ILE A 128 12.18 2.83 -6.60
C ILE A 128 12.41 1.47 -5.94
N ALA A 129 13.50 1.31 -5.19
CA ALA A 129 13.78 0.07 -4.46
C ALA A 129 12.73 -0.20 -3.36
N ILE A 130 12.33 0.81 -2.60
CA ILE A 130 11.29 0.72 -1.56
C ILE A 130 9.94 0.35 -2.19
N VAL A 131 9.58 1.00 -3.31
CA VAL A 131 8.37 0.69 -4.08
C VAL A 131 8.33 -0.78 -4.48
N LYS A 132 9.44 -1.32 -5.00
CA LYS A 132 9.54 -2.74 -5.41
C LYS A 132 9.34 -3.70 -4.24
N VAL A 133 9.93 -3.40 -3.08
CA VAL A 133 9.75 -4.21 -1.86
C VAL A 133 8.28 -4.24 -1.44
N MET A 134 7.63 -3.08 -1.38
CA MET A 134 6.22 -2.99 -1.01
C MET A 134 5.32 -3.69 -2.04
N LYS A 135 5.57 -3.49 -3.34
CA LYS A 135 4.79 -4.10 -4.43
C LYS A 135 4.84 -5.61 -4.36
N ALA A 136 6.03 -6.20 -4.26
CA ALA A 136 6.20 -7.65 -4.16
C ALA A 136 5.43 -8.25 -2.96
N LYS A 137 5.40 -7.53 -1.83
CA LYS A 137 4.66 -7.96 -0.63
C LYS A 137 3.15 -7.89 -0.84
N VAL A 138 2.65 -6.82 -1.45
CA VAL A 138 1.22 -6.65 -1.80
C VAL A 138 0.78 -7.75 -2.77
N GLU A 139 1.57 -8.03 -3.81
CA GLU A 139 1.30 -9.09 -4.78
C GLU A 139 1.25 -10.47 -4.13
N ASN A 140 2.18 -10.79 -3.23
CA ASN A 140 2.19 -12.05 -2.48
C ASN A 140 0.91 -12.22 -1.64
N ILE A 141 0.48 -11.14 -0.97
CA ILE A 141 -0.77 -11.16 -0.18
C ILE A 141 -1.97 -11.36 -1.10
N LYS A 142 -2.06 -10.62 -2.20
CA LYS A 142 -3.13 -10.78 -3.21
C LYS A 142 -3.19 -12.21 -3.73
N GLU A 143 -2.06 -12.79 -4.11
CA GLU A 143 -1.98 -14.16 -4.61
C GLU A 143 -2.48 -15.19 -3.57
N LYS A 144 -2.09 -15.03 -2.30
CA LYS A 144 -2.59 -15.88 -1.20
C LYS A 144 -4.10 -15.76 -1.01
N GLN A 145 -4.68 -14.56 -1.16
CA GLN A 145 -6.12 -14.37 -1.05
C GLN A 145 -6.87 -15.00 -2.23
N THR A 146 -6.33 -14.90 -3.44
CA THR A 146 -6.93 -15.51 -4.65
C THR A 146 -6.84 -17.03 -4.63
N LYS A 147 -5.69 -17.62 -4.27
CA LYS A 147 -5.52 -19.08 -4.21
C LYS A 147 -6.43 -19.75 -3.18
N ASN A 148 -6.67 -19.09 -2.06
CA ASN A 148 -7.57 -19.60 -1.01
C ASN A 148 -9.07 -19.58 -1.39
N GLN A 149 -9.46 -19.04 -2.57
CA GLN A 149 -10.86 -19.10 -3.05
C GLN A 149 -11.29 -20.48 -3.57
N LYS A 150 -10.35 -21.42 -3.77
CA LYS A 150 -10.63 -22.83 -4.13
C LYS A 150 -10.75 -23.69 -2.88
#